data_AF-A0AAD4VEM6-F1
#
_entry.id   AF-A0AAD4VEM6-F1
#
_cell.length_a   1.000
_cell.length_b   1.000
_cell.length_c   1.000
_cell.angle_alpha   90.00
_cell.angle_beta   90.00
_cell.angle_gamma   90.00
#
_symmetry.space_group_name_H-M   'P 1'
#
loop_
_entity.id
_entity.type
_entity.pdbx_description
1 polymer ?
#
loop_
_entity_poly.entity_id
_entity_poly.type
_entity_poly.pdbx_seq_one_letter_code
_entity_poly.pdbx_strand_id
1 'polypeptide(L)'
;MFPANQFDLNDHIESCKAQYGVPPRPHWATTYFGGHDIKLALSSFASNIIFSNGLRDPYSSGGVLENISDTVVAVHTNGSHCLDIVGANTTDPNWLVNQRKVEAKIIKGWLDKYYAELRAYSNNKSIPLQTIKTVEGIH
;
A
#
# COMPACT_ATOMS: atom_id res chain seq x y z
N MET A 1 31.82 2.77 2.12
CA MET A 1 32.25 3.88 1.24
C MET A 1 32.66 3.28 -0.09
N PHE A 2 32.12 3.80 -1.19
CA PHE A 2 32.37 3.30 -2.56
C PHE A 2 33.03 4.40 -3.39
N PRO A 3 33.79 4.05 -4.45
CA PRO A 3 34.25 5.01 -5.44
C PRO A 3 33.09 5.74 -6.12
N ALA A 4 33.36 6.92 -6.70
CA ALA A 4 32.38 7.63 -7.50
C ALA A 4 31.99 6.81 -8.73
N ASN A 5 30.68 6.67 -8.96
CA ASN A 5 30.11 6.05 -10.15
C ASN A 5 28.83 6.82 -10.49
N GLN A 6 28.82 7.53 -11.62
CA GLN A 6 27.68 8.32 -12.05
C GLN A 6 26.76 7.49 -12.93
N PHE A 7 25.45 7.58 -12.67
CA PHE A 7 24.45 6.98 -13.53
C PHE A 7 24.27 7.82 -14.80
N ASP A 8 24.42 7.20 -15.97
CA ASP A 8 24.13 7.80 -17.27
C ASP A 8 22.87 7.15 -17.88
N LEU A 9 21.85 7.97 -18.12
CA LEU A 9 20.58 7.52 -18.66
C LEU A 9 20.68 7.07 -20.13
N ASN A 10 21.53 7.71 -20.94
CA ASN A 10 21.70 7.35 -22.36
C ASN A 10 22.40 6.00 -22.47
N ASP A 11 23.46 5.78 -21.69
CA ASP A 11 24.15 4.49 -21.65
C ASP A 11 23.21 3.37 -21.20
N HIS A 12 22.36 3.64 -20.20
CA HIS A 12 21.34 2.69 -19.77
C HIS A 12 20.30 2.40 -20.86
N ILE A 13 19.84 3.43 -21.59
CA ILE A 13 18.90 3.27 -22.70
C ILE A 13 19.49 2.40 -23.81
N GLU A 14 20.72 2.68 -24.23
CA GLU A 14 21.38 1.92 -25.30
C GLU A 14 21.65 0.48 -24.88
N SER A 15 22.07 0.26 -23.63
CA SER A 15 22.21 -1.10 -23.06
C SER A 15 20.89 -1.87 -23.09
N CYS A 16 19.77 -1.25 -22.69
CA CYS A 16 18.46 -1.89 -22.71
C CYS A 16 17.98 -2.20 -24.14
N LYS A 17 18.19 -1.30 -25.10
CA LYS A 17 17.89 -1.58 -26.52
C LYS A 17 18.71 -2.77 -27.05
N ALA A 18 19.99 -2.83 -26.73
CA ALA A 18 20.87 -3.90 -27.17
C ALA A 18 20.48 -5.26 -26.57
N GLN A 19 20.13 -5.30 -25.28
CA GLN A 19 19.81 -6.55 -24.58
C GLN A 19 18.37 -7.02 -24.80
N TYR A 20 17.41 -6.10 -24.88
CA TYR A 20 15.97 -6.41 -24.83
C TYR A 20 15.20 -5.90 -26.06
N GLY A 21 15.84 -5.18 -26.98
CA GLY A 21 15.20 -4.64 -28.19
C GLY A 21 14.27 -3.44 -27.94
N VAL A 22 14.21 -2.93 -26.71
CA VAL A 22 13.31 -1.83 -26.32
C VAL A 22 14.00 -0.83 -25.40
N PRO A 23 13.74 0.49 -25.54
CA PRO A 23 14.21 1.48 -24.58
C PRO A 23 13.34 1.50 -23.31
N PRO A 24 13.92 1.82 -22.15
CA PRO A 24 13.13 2.08 -20.95
C PRO A 24 12.28 3.34 -21.11
N ARG A 25 11.17 3.42 -20.37
CA ARG A 25 10.31 4.62 -20.27
C ARG A 25 10.48 5.25 -18.89
N PRO A 26 11.52 6.09 -18.66
CA PRO A 26 11.94 6.50 -17.32
C PRO A 26 10.85 7.24 -16.53
N HIS A 27 9.96 7.97 -17.20
CA HIS A 27 8.89 8.72 -16.56
C HIS A 27 7.56 7.97 -16.46
N TRP A 28 7.43 6.77 -17.03
CA TRP A 28 6.15 6.06 -17.05
C TRP A 28 5.61 5.79 -15.64
N ALA A 29 6.46 5.29 -14.75
CA ALA A 29 6.06 5.00 -13.37
C ALA A 29 5.68 6.28 -12.60
N THR A 30 6.46 7.36 -12.74
CA THR A 30 6.17 8.63 -12.06
C THR A 30 4.91 9.29 -12.59
N THR A 31 4.61 9.18 -13.89
CA THR A 31 3.36 9.68 -14.47
C THR A 31 2.16 8.84 -14.03
N TYR A 32 2.31 7.52 -13.98
CA TYR A 32 1.19 6.62 -13.72
C TYR A 32 0.82 6.54 -12.23
N PHE A 33 1.81 6.54 -11.33
CA PHE A 33 1.61 6.33 -9.89
C PHE A 33 1.75 7.59 -9.02
N GLY A 34 1.94 8.77 -9.63
CA GLY A 34 1.99 10.06 -8.93
C GLY A 34 3.40 10.58 -8.62
N GLY A 35 4.45 9.76 -8.76
CA GLY A 35 5.84 10.21 -8.73
C GLY A 35 6.20 10.98 -7.45
N HIS A 36 6.66 12.22 -7.61
CA HIS A 36 7.03 13.09 -6.48
C HIS A 36 5.83 13.49 -5.60
N ASP A 37 4.62 13.48 -6.17
CA ASP A 37 3.38 13.84 -5.48
C ASP A 37 2.60 12.59 -5.03
N ILE A 38 3.27 11.44 -4.85
CA ILE A 38 2.64 10.18 -4.48
C ILE A 38 1.76 10.28 -3.22
N LYS A 39 2.14 11.10 -2.24
CA LYS A 39 1.32 11.33 -1.03
C LYS A 39 -0.02 11.98 -1.40
N LEU A 40 0.00 13.00 -2.24
CA LEU A 40 -1.21 13.67 -2.73
C LEU A 40 -2.05 12.71 -3.58
N ALA A 41 -1.41 12.00 -4.52
CA ALA A 41 -2.09 11.02 -5.37
C ALA A 41 -2.82 9.98 -4.51
N LEU A 42 -2.10 9.30 -3.61
CA LEU A 42 -2.67 8.25 -2.76
C LEU A 42 -3.71 8.77 -1.77
N SER A 43 -3.58 10.00 -1.25
CA SER A 43 -4.59 10.57 -0.33
C SER A 43 -5.99 10.66 -0.92
N SER A 44 -6.11 10.75 -2.25
CA SER A 44 -7.39 10.98 -2.92
C SER A 44 -8.17 9.70 -3.24
N PHE A 45 -7.49 8.56 -3.41
CA PHE A 45 -8.14 7.33 -3.86
C PHE A 45 -7.68 6.05 -3.14
N ALA A 46 -6.50 6.05 -2.52
CA ALA A 46 -5.95 4.84 -1.93
C ALA A 46 -6.54 4.59 -0.54
N SER A 47 -6.74 3.31 -0.22
CA SER A 47 -7.16 2.87 1.09
C SER A 47 -6.59 1.48 1.38
N ASN A 48 -6.50 1.16 2.66
CA ASN A 48 -6.07 -0.16 3.16
C ASN A 48 -4.68 -0.59 2.64
N ILE A 49 -3.68 0.28 2.81
CA ILE A 49 -2.28 0.02 2.46
C ILE A 49 -1.41 0.20 3.70
N ILE A 50 -0.50 -0.74 3.93
CA ILE A 50 0.61 -0.59 4.88
C ILE A 50 1.89 -0.44 4.06
N PHE A 51 2.60 0.67 4.25
CA PHE A 51 3.97 0.84 3.79
C PHE A 51 4.93 0.44 4.92
N SER A 52 5.38 -0.81 4.92
CA SER A 52 6.36 -1.30 5.90
C SER A 52 7.79 -0.99 5.46
N ASN A 53 8.63 -0.50 6.37
CA ASN A 53 10.03 -0.17 6.08
C ASN A 53 10.97 -0.56 7.22
N GLY A 54 12.12 -1.14 6.86
CA GLY A 54 13.26 -1.25 7.75
C GLY A 54 14.18 -0.05 7.60
N LEU A 55 14.45 0.74 8.64
CA LEU A 55 15.29 1.94 8.57
C LEU A 55 16.79 1.63 8.35
N ARG A 56 17.20 0.36 8.40
CA ARG A 56 18.54 -0.08 7.97
C ARG A 56 18.58 -0.52 6.51
N ASP A 57 17.43 -0.61 5.86
CA ASP A 57 17.32 -0.89 4.44
C ASP A 57 17.65 0.37 3.63
N PRO A 58 18.66 0.37 2.74
CA PRO A 58 18.91 1.51 1.86
C PRO A 58 17.71 1.86 0.97
N TYR A 59 16.82 0.91 0.66
CA TYR A 59 15.61 1.21 -0.13
C TYR A 59 14.58 2.05 0.64
N SER A 60 14.64 2.10 1.97
CA SER A 60 13.70 2.89 2.79
C SER A 60 13.77 4.40 2.51
N SER A 61 14.89 4.90 1.97
CA SER A 61 15.00 6.31 1.57
C SER A 61 14.08 6.69 0.41
N GLY A 62 13.67 5.71 -0.40
CA GLY A 62 12.69 5.89 -1.48
C GLY A 62 11.27 5.47 -1.09
N GLY A 63 11.04 5.04 0.14
CA GLY A 63 9.75 4.54 0.63
C GLY A 63 8.85 5.64 1.21
N VAL A 64 7.65 5.23 1.64
CA VAL A 64 6.71 6.07 2.39
C VAL A 64 6.92 5.83 3.89
N LEU A 65 7.39 6.84 4.62
CA LEU A 65 7.71 6.76 6.05
C LEU A 65 6.71 7.49 6.96
N GLU A 66 5.65 8.06 6.39
CA GLU A 66 4.62 8.78 7.13
C GLU A 66 3.24 8.31 6.68
N ASN A 67 2.27 8.35 7.60
CA ASN A 67 0.88 8.07 7.26
C ASN A 67 0.38 9.11 6.24
N ILE A 68 -0.30 8.62 5.20
CA ILE A 68 -0.94 9.45 4.17
C ILE A 68 -2.42 9.68 4.53
N SER A 69 -3.07 8.69 5.14
CA SER A 69 -4.44 8.76 5.64
C SER A 69 -4.65 7.77 6.79
N ASP A 70 -5.87 7.71 7.34
CA ASP A 70 -6.23 6.74 8.40
C ASP A 70 -6.10 5.28 7.97
N THR A 71 -6.11 5.00 6.66
CA THR A 71 -6.05 3.63 6.12
C THR A 71 -4.85 3.38 5.20
N VAL A 72 -4.06 4.43 4.91
CA VAL A 72 -2.80 4.35 4.18
C VAL A 72 -1.69 4.77 5.14
N VAL A 73 -1.14 3.77 5.82
CA VAL A 73 -0.28 3.96 6.99
C VAL A 73 1.15 3.51 6.73
N ALA A 74 2.11 4.16 7.38
CA ALA A 74 3.50 3.75 7.38
C ALA A 74 3.85 3.04 8.69
N VAL A 75 4.53 1.90 8.59
CA VAL A 75 5.03 1.15 9.74
C VAL A 75 6.53 0.93 9.54
N HIS A 76 7.37 1.51 10.39
CA HIS A 76 8.80 1.37 10.21
C HIS A 76 9.55 1.07 11.51
N THR A 77 10.63 0.28 11.40
CA THR A 77 11.46 -0.14 12.54
C THR A 77 12.94 -0.18 12.16
N ASN A 78 13.80 -0.68 13.05
CA ASN A 78 15.24 -0.84 12.77
C ASN A 78 15.57 -2.07 11.89
N GLY A 79 14.60 -2.60 11.15
CA GLY A 79 14.76 -3.76 10.29
C GLY A 79 15.62 -3.52 9.05
N SER A 80 16.04 -4.62 8.44
CA SER A 80 16.58 -4.67 7.08
C SER A 80 15.44 -4.84 6.06
N HIS A 81 15.81 -5.01 4.79
CA HIS A 81 14.89 -5.18 3.69
C HIS A 81 13.82 -6.26 3.94
N CYS A 82 12.56 -5.85 3.98
CA CYS A 82 11.36 -6.69 4.11
C CYS A 82 11.44 -7.76 5.21
N LEU A 83 12.02 -7.43 6.37
CA LEU A 83 12.20 -8.39 7.46
C LEU A 83 10.87 -8.79 8.15
N ASP A 84 9.86 -7.95 8.05
CA ASP A 84 8.51 -8.18 8.54
C ASP A 84 7.81 -9.37 7.86
N ILE A 85 8.07 -9.61 6.57
CA ILE A 85 7.40 -10.68 5.80
C ILE A 85 8.14 -12.03 5.80
N VAL A 86 9.36 -12.10 6.33
CA VAL A 86 10.07 -13.39 6.44
C VAL A 86 9.49 -14.25 7.57
N GLY A 87 9.73 -15.56 7.51
CA GLY A 87 9.29 -16.50 8.53
C GLY A 87 9.80 -16.14 9.92
N ALA A 88 8.96 -16.33 10.94
CA ALA A 88 9.30 -16.03 12.31
C ALA A 88 10.46 -16.90 12.82
N ASN A 89 11.36 -16.30 13.59
CA ASN A 89 12.47 -16.98 14.26
C ASN A 89 12.40 -16.74 15.77
N THR A 90 12.83 -17.72 16.57
CA THR A 90 12.94 -17.59 18.03
C THR A 90 13.93 -16.49 18.45
N THR A 91 14.86 -16.11 17.58
CA THR A 91 15.81 -15.00 17.81
C THR A 91 15.32 -13.64 17.33
N ASP A 92 14.09 -13.54 16.82
CA ASP A 92 13.56 -12.28 16.34
C ASP A 92 13.53 -11.22 17.46
N PRO A 93 14.01 -10.01 17.22
CA PRO A 93 13.99 -8.98 18.23
C PRO A 93 12.55 -8.51 18.50
N ASN A 94 12.28 -8.09 19.74
CA ASN A 94 10.93 -7.69 20.17
C ASN A 94 10.29 -6.62 19.27
N TRP A 95 11.07 -5.68 18.73
CA TRP A 95 10.55 -4.64 17.83
C TRP A 95 10.01 -5.23 16.53
N LEU A 96 10.60 -6.32 16.01
CA LEU A 96 10.14 -6.99 14.79
C LEU A 96 8.84 -7.75 15.05
N VAL A 97 8.81 -8.48 16.16
CA VAL A 97 7.59 -9.18 16.61
C VAL A 97 6.45 -8.18 16.82
N ASN A 98 6.74 -7.02 17.42
CA ASN A 98 5.74 -5.96 17.62
C ASN A 98 5.28 -5.33 16.31
N GLN A 99 6.18 -5.09 15.35
CA GLN A 99 5.81 -4.62 14.01
C GLN A 99 4.81 -5.57 13.34
N ARG A 100 5.12 -6.87 13.28
CA ARG A 100 4.23 -7.89 12.71
C ARG A 100 2.87 -7.93 13.41
N LYS A 101 2.83 -7.76 14.73
CA LYS A 101 1.57 -7.67 15.50
C LYS A 101 0.76 -6.43 15.14
N VAL A 102 1.40 -5.28 14.93
CA VAL A 102 0.72 -4.04 14.48
C VAL A 102 0.14 -4.24 13.08
N GLU A 103 0.92 -4.77 12.15
CA GLU A 103 0.48 -5.06 10.78
C GLU A 103 -0.69 -6.05 10.76
N ALA A 104 -0.58 -7.17 11.48
CA ALA A 104 -1.66 -8.15 11.61
C ALA A 104 -2.92 -7.55 12.24
N LYS A 105 -2.79 -6.64 13.22
CA LYS A 105 -3.92 -5.94 13.84
C LYS A 105 -4.63 -5.02 12.83
N ILE A 106 -3.88 -4.30 12.01
CA ILE A 106 -4.44 -3.43 10.97
C ILE A 106 -5.20 -4.28 9.93
N ILE A 107 -4.58 -5.34 9.41
CA ILE A 107 -5.20 -6.25 8.43
C ILE A 107 -6.47 -6.89 9.01
N LYS A 108 -6.42 -7.33 10.26
CA LYS A 108 -7.61 -7.85 10.96
C LYS A 108 -8.73 -6.80 11.02
N GLY A 109 -8.39 -5.55 11.32
CA GLY A 109 -9.37 -4.44 11.31
C GLY A 109 -10.03 -4.25 9.94
N TRP A 110 -9.28 -4.39 8.85
CA TRP A 110 -9.84 -4.34 7.49
C TRP A 110 -10.81 -5.50 7.23
N LEU A 111 -10.44 -6.72 7.63
CA LEU A 111 -11.30 -7.90 7.49
C LEU A 111 -12.59 -7.77 8.33
N ASP A 112 -12.47 -7.32 9.58
CA ASP A 112 -13.60 -7.13 10.48
C ASP A 112 -14.60 -6.11 9.90
N LYS A 113 -14.09 -4.99 9.35
CA LYS A 113 -14.90 -3.98 8.66
C LYS A 113 -15.60 -4.58 7.44
N TYR A 114 -14.86 -5.25 6.56
CA TYR A 114 -15.42 -5.88 5.36
C TYR A 114 -16.54 -6.88 5.69
N TYR A 115 -16.33 -7.78 6.64
CA TYR A 115 -17.34 -8.77 7.00
C TYR A 115 -18.57 -8.15 7.70
N ALA A 116 -18.41 -7.04 8.41
CA ALA A 116 -19.54 -6.30 8.96
C ALA A 116 -20.40 -5.67 7.83
N GLU A 117 -19.75 -5.02 6.86
CA GLU A 117 -20.41 -4.42 5.71
C GLU A 117 -21.09 -5.47 4.82
N LEU A 118 -20.43 -6.61 4.59
CA LEU A 118 -20.99 -7.72 3.82
C LEU A 118 -22.27 -8.27 4.48
N ARG A 119 -22.27 -8.47 5.81
CA ARG A 119 -23.47 -8.92 6.53
C ARG A 119 -24.61 -7.91 6.43
N ALA A 120 -24.32 -6.61 6.57
CA ALA A 120 -25.32 -5.57 6.42
C ALA A 120 -25.91 -5.54 5.01
N TYR A 121 -25.07 -5.69 3.98
CA TYR A 121 -25.52 -5.78 2.59
C TYR A 121 -26.41 -6.99 2.33
N SER A 122 -26.03 -8.18 2.82
CA SER A 122 -26.82 -9.40 2.69
C SER A 122 -28.18 -9.32 3.41
N ASN A 123 -28.21 -8.69 4.59
CA ASN A 123 -29.44 -8.48 5.36
C ASN A 123 -30.39 -7.49 4.66
N ASN A 124 -29.87 -6.43 4.05
CA ASN A 124 -30.69 -5.47 3.30
C ASN A 124 -31.29 -6.06 2.01
N LYS A 125 -30.60 -7.03 1.39
CA LYS A 125 -31.11 -7.73 0.19
C LYS A 125 -32.20 -8.76 0.53
N SER A 126 -32.27 -9.23 1.77
CA SER A 126 -33.26 -10.20 2.24
C SER A 126 -34.55 -9.56 2.77
N ILE A 127 -34.60 -8.23 2.88
CA ILE A 127 -35.85 -7.47 3.03
C ILE A 127 -36.43 -7.28 1.62
N PRO A 128 -37.59 -7.87 1.29
CA PRO A 128 -38.25 -7.53 0.03
C PRO A 128 -38.56 -6.03 0.06
N LEU A 129 -38.32 -5.32 -1.04
CA LEU A 129 -38.87 -3.98 -1.27
C LEU A 129 -40.39 -4.04 -1.02
N GLN A 130 -40.82 -3.77 0.22
CA GLN A 130 -42.23 -3.57 0.50
C GLN A 130 -42.61 -2.29 -0.22
N THR A 131 -43.38 -2.49 -1.27
CA THR A 131 -44.20 -1.56 -2.02
C THR A 131 -44.35 -0.23 -1.29
N ILE A 132 -43.75 0.81 -1.86
CA ILE A 132 -44.17 2.19 -1.62
C ILE A 132 -45.67 2.20 -1.95
N LYS A 133 -46.53 2.07 -0.94
CA LYS A 133 -47.96 2.34 -1.10
C LYS A 133 -48.05 3.84 -1.36
N THR A 134 -48.34 4.18 -2.61
CA THR A 134 -48.82 5.51 -2.99
C THR A 134 -49.97 5.87 -2.07
N VAL A 135 -49.76 6.90 -1.26
CA VAL A 135 -50.84 7.61 -0.57
C VAL A 135 -51.41 8.55 -1.62
N GLU A 136 -52.38 8.09 -2.39
CA GLU A 136 -53.29 8.97 -3.11
C GLU A 136 -54.73 8.55 -2.81
N GLY A 137 -55.44 9.43 -2.13
CA GLY A 137 -56.86 9.34 -1.87
C GLY A 137 -57.20 9.56 -0.39
N ILE A 138 -57.51 10.81 -0.04
CA ILE A 138 -58.75 11.20 0.68
C ILE A 138 -58.96 12.70 0.40
N HIS A 139 -60.12 12.96 -0.23
CA HIS A 139 -60.94 14.16 -0.41
C HIS A 139 -60.38 15.57 -0.26
#